data_AF-A0A7W9UKC3-F1
#
_entry.id   AF-A0A7W9UKC3-F1
#
_cell.length_a   1.000
_cell.length_b   1.000
_cell.length_c   1.000
_cell.angle_alpha   90.00
_cell.angle_beta   90.00
_cell.angle_gamma   90.00
#
_symmetry.space_group_name_H-M   'P 1'
#
loop_
_entity.id
_entity.type
_entity.pdbx_description
1 polymer ?
#
loop_
_entity_poly.entity_id
_entity_poly.type
_entity_poly.pdbx_seq_one_letter_code
_entity_poly.pdbx_strand_id
1 'polypeptide(L)' 'MAMLDGASLALALAAHPHDFPTAVEEYEREMFERTSTAARMSADLQKMLMAPDAAQRMLEFFQPR' A
#
# COMPACT_ATOMS: atom_id res chain seq x y z
N MET A 1 5.75 -3.02 -4.57
CA MET A 1 4.38 -3.57 -4.60
C MET A 1 3.98 -3.97 -6.01
N ALA A 2 4.04 -3.06 -7.01
CA ALA A 2 3.61 -3.32 -8.39
C ALA A 2 4.04 -4.67 -9.03
N MET A 3 5.28 -5.12 -8.84
CA MET A 3 5.71 -6.43 -9.39
C MET A 3 5.01 -7.62 -8.71
N LEU A 4 4.79 -7.54 -7.40
CA LEU A 4 4.04 -8.54 -6.64
C LEU A 4 2.55 -8.51 -7.02
N ASP A 5 1.99 -7.30 -7.17
CA ASP A 5 0.62 -7.10 -7.63
C ASP A 5 0.36 -7.77 -8.98
N GLY A 6 1.25 -7.56 -9.94
CA GLY A 6 1.15 -8.18 -11.26
C GLY A 6 1.21 -9.71 -11.20
N ALA A 7 2.09 -10.28 -10.36
CA ALA A 7 2.20 -11.73 -10.20
C ALA A 7 0.96 -12.33 -9.52
N SER A 8 0.47 -11.72 -8.44
CA SER A 8 -0.73 -12.17 -7.72
C SER A 8 -1.98 -12.11 -8.61
N LEU A 9 -2.17 -11.02 -9.35
CA LEU A 9 -3.29 -10.89 -10.29
C LEU A 9 -3.20 -11.92 -11.42
N ALA A 10 -2.01 -12.16 -11.99
CA ALA A 10 -1.84 -13.19 -13.02
C ALA A 10 -2.20 -14.59 -12.52
N LEU A 11 -1.84 -14.93 -11.27
CA LEU A 11 -2.22 -16.19 -10.65
C LEU A 11 -3.74 -16.31 -10.42
N ALA A 12 -4.39 -15.24 -9.93
CA ALA A 12 -5.84 -15.22 -9.75
C ALA A 12 -6.58 -15.40 -11.09
N LEU A 13 -6.13 -14.71 -12.15
CA LEU A 13 -6.69 -14.87 -13.50
C LEU A 13 -6.50 -16.28 -14.05
N ALA A 14 -5.34 -16.90 -13.79
CA ALA A 14 -5.08 -18.29 -14.20
C ALA A 14 -5.96 -19.31 -13.44
N ALA A 15 -6.33 -19.02 -12.19
CA ALA A 15 -7.24 -19.85 -11.39
C ALA A 15 -8.71 -19.71 -11.83
N HIS A 16 -9.10 -18.54 -12.37
CA HIS A 16 -10.47 -18.26 -12.83
C HIS A 16 -10.50 -17.85 -14.32
N PRO A 17 -10.17 -18.76 -15.26
CA PRO A 17 -9.99 -18.44 -16.68
C PRO A 17 -11.27 -17.95 -17.40
N HIS A 18 -12.44 -18.11 -16.78
CA HIS A 18 -13.73 -17.68 -17.32
C HIS A 18 -14.51 -16.78 -16.35
N ASP A 19 -13.92 -16.41 -15.21
CA ASP A 19 -14.54 -15.57 -14.19
C ASP A 19 -13.56 -14.51 -13.70
N PHE A 20 -13.32 -13.53 -14.58
CA PHE A 20 -12.42 -12.41 -14.28
C PHE A 20 -12.91 -11.52 -13.13
N PRO A 21 -14.22 -11.23 -12.96
CA PRO A 21 -14.71 -10.49 -11.81
C PRO A 21 -14.29 -11.13 -10.48
N THR A 22 -14.46 -12.45 -10.32
CA THR A 22 -14.03 -13.14 -9.10
C THR A 22 -12.51 -13.12 -8.93
N ALA A 23 -11.72 -13.32 -9.98
CA ALA A 23 -10.25 -13.20 -9.89
C ALA A 23 -9.80 -11.81 -9.40
N VAL A 24 -10.41 -10.75 -9.93
CA VAL A 24 -10.07 -9.37 -9.55
C VAL A 24 -10.46 -9.12 -8.10
N GLU A 25 -11.66 -9.54 -7.67
CA GLU A 25 -12.10 -9.37 -6.28
C GLU A 25 -11.17 -10.07 -5.27
N GLU A 26 -10.74 -11.30 -5.59
CA GLU A 26 -9.81 -12.04 -4.74
C GLU A 26 -8.45 -11.37 -4.64
N TYR A 27 -7.89 -10.92 -5.76
CA TYR A 27 -6.65 -10.16 -5.80
C TYR A 27 -6.76 -8.85 -5.01
N GLU A 28 -7.82 -8.06 -5.24
CA GLU A 28 -7.99 -6.76 -4.59
C GLU A 28 -8.10 -6.92 -3.07
N ARG A 29 -8.85 -7.92 -2.60
CA ARG A 29 -8.97 -8.20 -1.16
C ARG A 29 -7.61 -8.48 -0.51
N GLU A 30 -6.77 -9.31 -1.13
CA GLU A 30 -5.41 -9.56 -0.63
C GLU A 30 -4.52 -8.31 -0.70
N MET A 31 -4.56 -7.60 -1.84
CA MET A 31 -3.75 -6.41 -2.08
C MET A 31 -4.07 -5.30 -1.07
N PHE A 32 -5.35 -5.07 -0.76
CA PHE A 32 -5.77 -4.08 0.24
C PHE A 32 -5.29 -4.43 1.64
N GLU A 33 -5.47 -5.67 2.09
CA GLU A 33 -5.00 -6.13 3.41
C GLU A 33 -3.49 -5.91 3.55
N ARG A 34 -2.72 -6.31 2.53
CA ARG A 34 -1.27 -6.19 2.53
C ARG A 34 -0.77 -4.74 2.49
N THR A 35 -1.44 -3.86 1.74
CA THR A 35 -0.91 -2.52 1.41
C THR A 35 -1.45 -1.40 2.29
N SER A 36 -2.59 -1.59 2.95
CA SER A 36 -3.31 -0.50 3.63
C SER A 36 -2.46 0.20 4.70
N THR A 37 -1.71 -0.54 5.50
CA THR A 37 -0.85 0.03 6.55
C THR A 37 0.33 0.78 5.97
N ALA A 38 1.02 0.22 4.97
CA ALA A 38 2.12 0.88 4.30
C ALA A 38 1.67 2.17 3.59
N ALA A 39 0.47 2.17 2.99
CA ALA A 39 -0.11 3.35 2.35
C ALA A 39 -0.39 4.47 3.37
N ARG A 40 -1.02 4.15 4.51
CA ARG A 40 -1.26 5.13 5.59
C ARG A 40 0.04 5.72 6.13
N MET A 41 1.00 4.87 6.47
CA MET A 41 2.31 5.31 6.96
C MET A 41 3.05 6.19 5.95
N SER A 42 3.02 5.82 4.67
CA SER A 42 3.66 6.61 3.60
C SER A 42 2.99 7.98 3.46
N ALA A 43 1.66 8.03 3.50
CA ALA A 43 0.92 9.29 3.41
C ALA A 43 1.22 10.21 4.60
N ASP A 44 1.33 9.66 5.82
CA ASP A 44 1.62 10.46 7.01
C ASP A 44 3.07 10.97 7.03
N LEU A 45 4.03 10.14 6.60
CA LEU A 45 5.41 10.58 6.38
C LEU A 45 5.49 11.66 5.31
N GLN A 46 4.78 11.51 4.19
CA GLN A 46 4.77 12.51 3.13
C GLN A 46 4.21 13.86 3.61
N LYS A 47 3.13 13.85 4.40
CA LYS A 47 2.59 15.07 5.03
C LYS A 47 3.62 15.74 5.96
N MET A 48 4.35 14.95 6.74
CA MET A 48 5.38 15.46 7.65
C MET A 48 6.52 16.14 6.88
N LEU A 49 7.02 15.48 5.84
CA LEU A 49 8.17 15.96 5.06
C LEU A 49 7.86 17.19 4.20
N MET A 50 6.60 17.35 3.78
CA MET A 50 6.16 18.48 2.95
C MET A 50 5.60 19.65 3.76
N ALA A 51 5.61 19.56 5.09
CA ALA A 51 5.10 20.62 5.95
C ALA A 51 6.06 21.83 5.99
N PRO A 52 5.55 23.07 6.18
CA PRO A 52 6.42 24.25 6.34
C PRO A 52 7.42 24.14 7.51
N ASP A 53 7.07 23.36 8.52
CA ASP A 53 7.84 23.06 9.74
C ASP A 53 8.49 21.67 9.72
N ALA A 54 8.69 21.07 8.53
CA ALA A 54 9.16 19.69 8.36
C ALA A 54 10.40 19.34 9.19
N ALA A 55 11.38 20.23 9.28
CA ALA A 55 12.60 20.01 10.05
C ALA A 55 12.32 19.77 11.55
N GLN A 56 11.38 20.53 12.14
CA GLN A 56 11.03 20.38 13.55
C GLN A 56 10.21 19.11 13.78
N ARG A 57 9.28 18.80 12.88
CA ARG A 57 8.50 17.55 12.94
C ARG A 57 9.35 16.30 12.79
N MET A 58 10.39 16.34 11.95
CA MET A 58 11.35 15.24 11.84
C MET A 58 12.14 15.04 13.14
N LEU A 59 12.56 16.12 13.80
CA LEU A 59 13.23 16.02 15.10
C LEU A 59 12.33 15.37 16.15
N GLU A 60 11.07 15.80 16.23
CA GLU A 60 10.09 15.22 17.17
C GLU A 60 9.80 13.73 16.90
N PHE A 61 9.85 13.30 15.63
CA PHE A 61 9.67 11.89 15.27
C PHE A 61 10.80 11.00 15.79
N PHE A 62 12.06 11.44 15.71
CA PHE A 62 13.22 10.65 16.15
C PHE A 62 13.58 10.85 17.63
N GLN A 63 13.10 11.93 18.25
CA GLN A 63 13.30 12.26 19.66
C GLN A 63 11.96 12.39 20.39
N PRO A 64 11.19 11.28 20.51
CA PRO A 64 10.00 11.27 21.34
C PRO A 64 10.43 11.54 22.80
N ARG A 65 9.72 12.46 23.47
CA ARG A 65 9.95 12.79 24.89
C ARG A 65 9.70 11.60 25.79
#